data_AF-N9M0L4-F1
#
_entry.id   AF-N9M0L4-F1
#
_cell.length_a   1.000
_cell.length_b   1.000
_cell.length_c   1.000
_cell.angle_alpha   90.00
_cell.angle_beta   90.00
_cell.angle_gamma   90.00
#
_symmetry.space_group_name_H-M   'P 1'
#
loop_
_entity.id
_entity.type
_entity.pdbx_description
1 polymer ?
#
loop_
_entity_poly.entity_id
_entity_poly.type
_entity_poly.pdbx_seq_one_letter_code
_entity_poly.pdbx_strand_id
1 'polypeptide(L)'
;MAIDSLPMLGPHEGRELELLLSGEKPIAFFYEGIPDEFLPYLESGILKSRTKATTTRLPNIQIENILIYKDIAIEQVDELISVIELSLNQPKAGFVPELERRIGQLLGYREEDIEFYLQHLSRNKK
;
A
#
# COMPACT_ATOMS: atom_id res chain seq x y z
N MET A 1 -17.84 22.01 5.99
CA MET A 1 -17.81 22.02 4.51
C MET A 1 -17.12 20.73 4.11
N ALA A 2 -17.88 19.74 3.65
CA ALA A 2 -17.33 18.48 3.18
C ALA A 2 -16.80 18.72 1.77
N ILE A 3 -15.48 18.70 1.62
CA ILE A 3 -14.86 18.50 0.32
C ILE A 3 -15.09 17.02 0.01
N ASP A 4 -16.06 16.75 -0.86
CA ASP A 4 -16.19 15.47 -1.55
C ASP A 4 -14.88 15.22 -2.30
N SER A 5 -13.95 14.52 -1.64
CA SER A 5 -12.69 14.10 -2.24
C SER A 5 -13.00 13.11 -3.35
N LEU A 6 -12.78 13.54 -4.59
CA LEU A 6 -12.75 12.65 -5.76
C LEU A 6 -11.88 11.43 -5.43
N PRO A 7 -12.30 10.21 -5.82
CA PRO A 7 -11.52 9.02 -5.54
C PRO A 7 -10.15 9.12 -6.20
N MET A 8 -9.10 9.22 -5.37
CA MET A 8 -7.74 9.39 -5.84
C MET A 8 -7.20 8.04 -6.32
N LEU A 9 -6.98 7.90 -7.63
CA LEU A 9 -6.30 6.76 -8.25
C LEU A 9 -4.78 6.98 -8.15
N GLY A 10 -4.11 6.26 -7.25
CA GLY A 10 -2.65 6.23 -7.14
C GLY A 10 -2.13 6.55 -5.73
N PRO A 11 -0.79 6.61 -5.51
CA PRO A 11 -0.22 7.08 -4.24
C PRO A 11 -0.85 8.44 -3.90
N HIS A 12 -1.10 8.73 -2.62
CA HIS A 12 -1.82 9.94 -2.17
C HIS A 12 -1.05 11.26 -2.44
N GLU A 13 -0.48 11.46 -3.64
CA GLU A 13 0.25 12.64 -4.11
C GLU A 13 1.24 13.21 -3.09
N GLY A 14 1.98 12.33 -2.39
CA GLY A 14 2.96 12.75 -1.37
C GLY A 14 2.37 13.08 0.00
N ARG A 15 1.08 12.80 0.25
CA ARG A 15 0.43 13.00 1.57
C ARG A 15 0.56 11.80 2.50
N GLU A 16 1.25 10.74 2.09
CA GLU A 16 1.34 9.50 2.87
C GLU A 16 1.95 9.73 4.26
N LEU A 17 2.95 10.60 4.37
CA LEU A 17 3.54 10.98 5.65
C LEU A 17 2.55 11.71 6.55
N GLU A 18 1.86 12.72 6.03
CA GLU A 18 0.84 13.49 6.76
C GLU A 18 -0.27 12.57 7.29
N LEU A 19 -0.76 11.65 6.43
CA LEU A 19 -1.81 10.69 6.78
C LEU A 19 -1.34 9.66 7.82
N LEU A 20 -0.08 9.21 7.75
CA LEU A 20 0.51 8.34 8.77
C LEU A 20 0.67 9.05 10.11
N LEU A 21 1.15 10.30 10.10
CA LEU A 21 1.39 11.06 11.32
C LEU A 21 0.08 11.45 12.03
N SER A 22 -0.97 11.77 11.25
CA SER A 22 -2.32 12.05 11.77
C SER A 22 -3.08 10.79 12.21
N GLY A 23 -2.65 9.61 11.77
CA GLY A 23 -3.31 8.34 12.06
C GLY A 23 -4.51 8.04 11.16
N GLU A 24 -4.75 8.87 10.13
CA GLU A 24 -5.77 8.61 9.11
C GLU A 24 -5.39 7.46 8.18
N LYS A 25 -4.09 7.21 8.01
CA LYS A 25 -3.56 6.06 7.26
C LYS A 25 -2.69 5.19 8.17
N PRO A 26 -2.96 3.89 8.30
CA PRO A 26 -2.21 3.01 9.20
C PRO A 26 -0.83 2.61 8.64
N ILE A 27 -0.71 2.46 7.32
CA ILE A 27 0.48 1.95 6.63
C ILE A 27 0.66 2.70 5.30
N ALA A 28 1.85 3.22 5.03
CA ALA A 28 2.30 3.63 3.70
C ALA A 28 3.17 2.53 3.06
N PHE A 29 3.07 2.39 1.73
CA PHE A 29 3.70 1.29 1.01
C PHE A 29 4.47 1.80 -0.22
N PHE A 30 5.74 1.44 -0.30
CA PHE A 30 6.68 1.84 -1.34
C PHE A 30 7.43 0.64 -1.92
N TYR A 31 7.90 0.76 -3.16
CA TYR A 31 8.71 -0.26 -3.84
C TYR A 31 9.96 0.27 -4.56
N GLU A 32 10.19 1.59 -4.54
CA GLU A 32 11.34 2.26 -5.18
C GLU A 32 12.35 2.82 -4.16
N GLY A 33 12.07 2.66 -2.86
CA GLY A 33 12.86 3.22 -1.77
C GLY A 33 11.99 3.96 -0.75
N ILE A 34 12.60 4.35 0.37
CA ILE A 34 11.96 5.21 1.38
C ILE A 34 12.11 6.67 0.94
N PRO A 35 11.02 7.45 0.83
CA PRO A 35 11.14 8.87 0.52
C PRO A 35 11.82 9.64 1.66
N ASP A 36 12.64 10.64 1.33
CA ASP A 36 13.49 11.37 2.29
C ASP A 36 12.70 12.01 3.44
N GLU A 37 11.46 12.43 3.18
CA GLU A 37 10.58 13.02 4.18
C GLU A 37 10.26 12.08 5.36
N PHE A 38 10.34 10.76 5.17
CA PHE A 38 10.11 9.77 6.22
C PHE A 38 11.34 9.53 7.10
N LEU A 39 12.55 9.84 6.62
CA LEU A 39 13.79 9.49 7.31
C LEU A 39 13.88 10.08 8.73
N PRO A 40 13.58 11.38 8.98
CA PRO A 40 13.67 11.94 10.33
C PRO A 40 12.73 11.25 11.33
N TYR A 41 11.58 10.77 10.86
CA TYR A 41 10.58 10.10 11.69
C TYR A 41 10.91 8.64 11.96
N LEU A 42 11.59 7.98 11.01
CA LEU A 42 12.15 6.63 11.20
C LEU A 42 13.35 6.66 12.16
N GLU A 43 14.25 7.64 12.00
CA GLU A 43 15.43 7.81 12.86
C GLU A 43 15.06 8.14 14.30
N SER A 44 14.00 8.94 14.50
CA SER A 44 13.48 9.26 15.83
C SER A 44 12.63 8.14 16.45
N GLY A 45 12.31 7.08 15.68
CA GLY A 45 11.48 5.95 16.12
C GLY A 45 9.98 6.27 16.23
N ILE A 46 9.54 7.45 15.75
CA ILE A 46 8.12 7.82 15.65
C ILE A 46 7.41 6.90 14.65
N LEU A 47 8.06 6.67 13.50
CA LEU A 47 7.63 5.70 12.51
C LEU A 47 8.50 4.45 12.59
N LYS A 48 7.91 3.34 12.18
CA LYS A 48 8.62 2.07 12.01
C LYS A 48 8.52 1.66 10.55
N SER A 49 9.51 0.91 10.07
CA SER A 49 9.50 0.34 8.73
C SER A 49 9.70 -1.17 8.76
N ARG A 50 9.10 -1.84 7.78
CA ARG A 50 9.26 -3.26 7.52
C ARG A 50 9.53 -3.45 6.04
N THR A 51 10.68 -4.06 5.73
CA THR A 51 11.10 -4.30 4.36
C THR A 51 11.11 -5.79 4.06
N LYS A 52 10.58 -6.16 2.88
CA LYS A 52 10.54 -7.55 2.40
C LYS A 52 10.83 -7.59 0.90
N ALA A 53 11.93 -8.25 0.54
CA ALA A 53 12.17 -8.61 -0.85
C ALA A 53 11.20 -9.74 -1.27
N THR A 54 10.46 -9.51 -2.35
CA THR A 54 9.52 -10.48 -2.93
C THR A 54 9.93 -10.78 -4.35
N THR A 55 10.13 -12.06 -4.64
CA THR A 55 10.32 -12.54 -6.00
C THR A 55 8.98 -12.47 -6.73
N THR A 56 8.95 -11.81 -7.87
CA THR A 56 7.75 -11.76 -8.71
C THR A 56 7.59 -13.06 -9.50
N ARG A 57 6.45 -13.23 -10.17
CA ARG A 57 6.28 -14.32 -11.14
C ARG A 57 7.30 -14.30 -12.30
N LEU A 58 7.96 -13.16 -12.57
CA LEU A 58 8.94 -13.04 -13.63
C LEU A 58 10.31 -13.50 -13.09
N PRO A 59 11.01 -14.40 -13.81
CA PRO A 59 12.29 -14.92 -13.35
C PRO A 59 13.30 -13.79 -13.17
N ASN A 60 14.04 -13.85 -12.06
CA ASN A 60 15.09 -12.89 -11.69
C ASN A 60 14.63 -11.45 -11.44
N ILE A 61 13.33 -11.19 -11.31
CA ILE A 61 12.80 -9.89 -10.88
C ILE A 61 12.38 -9.99 -9.41
N GLN A 62 13.09 -9.25 -8.56
CA GLN A 62 12.76 -9.04 -7.16
C GLN A 62 12.33 -7.59 -6.98
N ILE A 63 11.26 -7.40 -6.21
CA ILE A 63 10.78 -6.09 -5.79
C ILE A 63 10.97 -6.01 -4.27
N GLU A 64 11.48 -4.89 -3.80
CA GLU A 64 11.59 -4.63 -2.38
C GLU A 64 10.32 -3.94 -1.89
N ASN A 65 9.50 -4.63 -1.09
CA ASN A 65 8.29 -4.09 -0.50
C ASN A 65 8.65 -3.39 0.81
N ILE A 66 8.42 -2.08 0.87
CA ILE A 66 8.73 -1.24 2.03
C ILE A 66 7.43 -0.73 2.63
N LEU A 67 7.13 -1.15 3.85
CA LEU A 67 5.95 -0.71 4.59
C LEU A 67 6.40 0.21 5.71
N ILE A 68 5.84 1.42 5.77
CA ILE A 68 6.09 2.38 6.84
C ILE A 68 4.80 2.55 7.64
N TYR A 69 4.86 2.49 8.96
CA TYR A 69 3.69 2.45 9.81
C TYR A 69 3.91 3.12 11.16
N LYS A 70 2.80 3.54 11.77
CA LYS A 70 2.76 4.22 13.07
C LYS A 70 1.73 3.55 13.98
N ASP A 71 2.14 3.19 15.19
CA ASP A 71 1.24 2.75 16.28
C ASP A 71 0.25 1.62 15.94
N ILE A 72 0.56 0.75 14.97
CA ILE A 72 -0.23 -0.45 14.66
C ILE A 72 0.45 -1.74 15.10
N ALA A 73 -0.34 -2.80 15.23
CA ALA A 73 0.16 -4.14 15.50
C ALA A 73 0.97 -4.67 14.31
N ILE A 74 2.12 -5.30 14.60
CA ILE A 74 2.97 -5.91 13.56
C ILE A 74 2.24 -6.97 12.74
N GLU A 75 1.24 -7.63 13.34
CA GLU A 75 0.40 -8.63 12.67
C GLU A 75 -0.35 -8.05 11.47
N GLN A 76 -0.79 -6.78 11.53
CA GLN A 76 -1.44 -6.11 10.39
C GLN A 76 -0.44 -5.84 9.26
N VAL A 77 0.81 -5.53 9.61
CA VAL A 77 1.90 -5.31 8.64
C VAL A 77 2.28 -6.62 7.98
N ASP A 78 2.43 -7.70 8.76
CA ASP A 78 2.76 -9.03 8.24
C ASP A 78 1.61 -9.60 7.38
N GLU A 79 0.35 -9.33 7.74
CA GLU A 79 -0.81 -9.66 6.91
C GLU A 79 -0.73 -8.95 5.55
N LEU A 80 -0.49 -7.65 5.54
CA LEU A 80 -0.39 -6.88 4.30
C LEU A 80 0.73 -7.40 3.40
N ILE A 81 1.91 -7.71 3.96
CA ILE A 81 3.00 -8.34 3.20
C ILE A 81 2.52 -9.65 2.57
N SER A 82 1.87 -10.51 3.34
CA SER A 82 1.39 -11.80 2.85
C SER A 82 0.39 -11.66 1.71
N VAL A 83 -0.54 -10.69 1.79
CA VAL A 83 -1.53 -10.42 0.73
C VAL A 83 -0.85 -9.85 -0.52
N ILE A 84 0.13 -8.96 -0.37
CA ILE A 84 0.94 -8.44 -1.49
C ILE A 84 1.71 -9.57 -2.18
N GLU A 85 2.38 -10.43 -1.40
CA GLU A 85 3.11 -11.58 -1.94
C GLU A 85 2.19 -12.53 -2.70
N LEU A 86 0.99 -12.78 -2.17
CA LEU A 86 -0.04 -13.57 -2.85
C LEU A 86 -0.51 -12.91 -4.15
N SER A 87 -0.71 -11.58 -4.16
CA SER A 87 -1.13 -10.85 -5.37
C SER A 87 -0.06 -10.91 -6.46
N LEU A 88 1.22 -10.72 -6.09
CA LEU A 88 2.35 -10.73 -7.02
C LEU A 88 2.64 -12.13 -7.62
N ASN A 89 2.35 -13.19 -6.87
CA ASN A 89 2.60 -14.58 -7.26
C ASN A 89 1.41 -15.29 -7.92
N GLN A 90 0.34 -14.57 -8.27
CA GLN A 90 -0.80 -15.18 -8.94
C GLN A 90 -0.40 -15.83 -10.28
N PRO A 91 -0.89 -17.06 -10.57
CA PRO A 91 -0.48 -17.85 -11.74
C PRO A 91 -0.93 -17.25 -13.08
N LYS A 92 -1.98 -16.44 -13.07
CA LYS A 92 -2.37 -15.62 -14.23
C LYS A 92 -1.85 -14.22 -14.04
N ALA A 93 -1.37 -13.62 -15.13
CA ALA A 93 -1.06 -12.21 -15.16
C ALA A 93 -2.33 -11.38 -14.96
N GLY A 94 -2.71 -11.12 -13.70
CA GLY A 94 -3.85 -10.27 -13.46
C GLY A 94 -4.20 -10.02 -12.01
N PHE A 95 -4.46 -8.74 -11.76
CA PHE A 95 -5.41 -8.20 -10.80
C PHE A 95 -6.44 -9.23 -10.31
N VAL A 96 -6.34 -9.61 -9.03
CA VAL A 96 -7.33 -10.38 -8.31
C VAL A 96 -8.10 -9.41 -7.41
N PRO A 97 -9.36 -9.06 -7.74
CA PRO A 97 -10.08 -8.00 -7.05
C PRO A 97 -10.16 -8.17 -5.53
N GLU A 98 -10.24 -9.41 -5.05
CA GLU A 98 -10.33 -9.71 -3.62
C GLU A 98 -9.02 -9.40 -2.88
N LEU A 99 -7.87 -9.73 -3.47
CA LEU A 99 -6.56 -9.40 -2.89
C LEU A 99 -6.31 -7.89 -2.92
N GLU A 100 -6.64 -7.24 -4.03
CA GLU A 100 -6.46 -5.80 -4.21
C GLU A 100 -7.37 -5.01 -3.26
N ARG A 101 -8.60 -5.49 -3.04
CA ARG A 101 -9.50 -4.95 -2.01
C ARG A 101 -8.88 -5.08 -0.61
N ARG A 102 -8.33 -6.26 -0.29
CA ARG A 102 -7.73 -6.49 1.03
C ARG A 102 -6.50 -5.62 1.26
N ILE A 103 -5.66 -5.45 0.23
CA ILE A 103 -4.52 -4.52 0.24
C ILE A 103 -5.02 -3.10 0.51
N GLY A 104 -6.04 -2.63 -0.22
CA GLY A 104 -6.62 -1.30 -0.01
C GLY A 104 -7.14 -1.09 1.41
N GLN A 105 -7.86 -2.07 1.97
CA GLN A 105 -8.38 -2.02 3.34
C GLN A 105 -7.25 -1.92 4.38
N LEU A 106 -6.22 -2.75 4.25
CA LEU A 106 -5.07 -2.76 5.17
C LEU A 106 -4.23 -1.48 5.08
N LEU A 107 -4.17 -0.87 3.89
CA LEU A 107 -3.56 0.44 3.67
C LEU A 107 -4.45 1.60 4.17
N GLY A 108 -5.67 1.34 4.62
CA GLY A 108 -6.59 2.37 5.14
C GLY A 108 -7.31 3.20 4.07
N TYR A 109 -7.39 2.71 2.83
CA TYR A 109 -8.26 3.36 1.83
C TYR A 109 -9.73 3.19 2.21
N ARG A 110 -10.54 4.21 1.89
CA ARG A 110 -11.99 4.14 2.08
C ARG A 110 -12.59 3.13 1.10
N GLU A 111 -13.66 2.45 1.49
CA GLU A 111 -14.31 1.46 0.63
C GLU A 111 -14.73 2.03 -0.73
N GLU A 112 -15.19 3.28 -0.77
CA GLU A 112 -15.53 3.99 -2.00
C GLU A 112 -14.33 4.16 -2.95
N ASP A 113 -13.15 4.51 -2.40
CA ASP A 113 -11.92 4.69 -3.17
C ASP A 113 -11.41 3.35 -3.70
N ILE A 114 -11.50 2.31 -2.86
CA ILE A 114 -11.13 0.95 -3.25
C ILE A 114 -12.03 0.49 -4.40
N GLU A 115 -13.35 0.55 -4.26
CA GLU A 115 -14.26 0.09 -5.30
C GLU A 115 -14.11 0.89 -6.60
N PHE A 116 -13.87 2.20 -6.51
CA PHE A 116 -13.56 3.02 -7.68
C PHE A 116 -12.27 2.58 -8.38
N TYR A 117 -11.19 2.33 -7.63
CA TYR A 117 -9.93 1.79 -8.13
C TYR A 117 -10.13 0.43 -8.82
N LEU A 118 -10.85 -0.50 -8.17
CA LEU A 118 -11.11 -1.84 -8.72
C LEU A 118 -11.92 -1.76 -10.02
N GLN A 119 -12.93 -0.88 -10.08
CA GLN A 119 -13.73 -0.65 -11.29
C GLN A 119 -12.91 -0.04 -12.42
N HIS A 120 -12.03 0.92 -12.13
CA HIS A 120 -11.18 1.57 -13.14
C HIS A 120 -10.15 0.61 -13.75
N LEU A 121 -9.51 -0.23 -12.92
CA LEU A 121 -8.58 -1.27 -13.39
C LEU A 121 -9.25 -2.37 -14.19
N SER A 122 -10.49 -2.74 -13.85
CA SER A 122 -11.27 -3.70 -14.62
C SER A 122 -11.56 -3.21 -16.04
N ARG A 123 -11.63 -1.88 -16.23
CA ARG A 123 -11.95 -1.23 -17.51
C ARG A 123 -10.75 -1.11 -18.46
N ASN A 124 -9.54 -0.96 -17.92
CA ASN A 124 -8.29 -0.84 -18.71
C ASN A 124 -7.73 -2.18 -19.24
N LYS A 125 -8.47 -3.29 -19.09
CA LYS A 125 -8.10 -4.62 -19.61
C LYS A 125 -8.92 -5.08 -20.83
N LYS A 126 -9.64 -4.19 -21.50
CA LYS A 126 -10.33 -4.52 -22.76
C LYS A 126 -9.42 -4.34 -23.97
#